data_AF-A0A3D0TLJ1-F1
#
_entry.id   AF-A0A3D0TLJ1-F1
#
_cell.length_a   1.000
_cell.length_b   1.000
_cell.length_c   1.000
_cell.angle_alpha   90.00
_cell.angle_beta   90.00
_cell.angle_gamma   90.00
#
_symmetry.space_group_name_H-M   'P 1'
#
loop_
_entity.id
_entity.type
_entity.pdbx_description
1 polymer ?
#
loop_
_entity_poly.entity_id
_entity_poly.type
_entity_poly.pdbx_seq_one_letter_code
_entity_poly.pdbx_strand_id
1 'polypeptide(L)'
;CDADFTVVDHPALDVAGDGRITHVGPAADAPPLPDDASVRRLAGLVMPGLVNTHAHTPMTLVRGAGDGLPLLRWLHEAMFPREARMTDDDIAWGTTLGAAELLRAGVTTTCEMYAWEQA
;
A
#
# COMPACT_ATOMS: atom_id res chain seq x y z
N CYS A 1 -15.02 5.19 4.29
CA CYS A 1 -15.60 6.50 4.64
C CYS A 1 -17.10 6.37 4.54
N ASP A 2 -17.83 7.00 5.45
CA ASP A 2 -19.27 7.18 5.28
C ASP A 2 -19.55 8.21 4.18
N ALA A 3 -20.82 8.42 3.86
CA ALA A 3 -21.24 9.37 2.84
C ALA A 3 -20.88 10.82 3.19
N ASP A 4 -20.69 11.10 4.48
CA ASP A 4 -20.53 12.45 5.03
C ASP A 4 -19.05 12.84 5.21
N PHE A 5 -18.11 11.95 4.89
CA PHE A 5 -16.68 12.15 5.12
C PHE A 5 -16.39 12.53 6.58
N THR A 6 -17.00 11.81 7.51
CA THR A 6 -16.90 12.11 8.94
C THR A 6 -15.44 12.15 9.40
N VAL A 7 -15.12 13.23 10.12
CA VAL A 7 -13.85 13.41 10.83
C VAL A 7 -14.16 13.42 12.32
N VAL A 8 -13.55 12.48 13.06
CA VAL A 8 -13.68 12.42 14.51
C VAL A 8 -12.52 13.19 15.13
N ASP A 9 -12.83 14.25 15.85
CA ASP A 9 -11.84 15.01 16.63
C ASP A 9 -11.50 14.26 17.93
N HIS A 10 -10.24 14.33 18.33
CA HIS A 10 -9.68 13.59 19.48
C HIS A 10 -10.14 12.11 19.57
N PRO A 11 -9.89 11.28 18.54
CA PRO A 11 -10.42 9.92 18.48
C PRO A 11 -9.63 8.93 19.35
N ALA A 12 -10.29 7.82 19.67
CA ALA A 12 -9.66 6.55 20.01
C ALA A 12 -9.92 5.52 18.89
N LEU A 13 -8.92 4.68 18.63
CA LEU A 13 -9.03 3.53 17.73
C LEU A 13 -8.45 2.32 18.45
N ASP A 14 -9.31 1.37 18.78
CA ASP A 14 -8.91 0.15 19.47
C ASP A 14 -8.72 -0.98 18.45
N VAL A 15 -7.64 -1.75 18.61
CA VAL A 15 -7.30 -2.89 17.76
C VAL A 15 -7.09 -4.11 18.65
N ALA A 16 -7.80 -5.19 18.34
CA ALA A 16 -7.64 -6.47 19.01
C ALA A 16 -6.29 -7.14 18.63
N GLY A 17 -5.89 -8.16 19.40
CA GLY A 17 -4.64 -8.88 19.15
C GLY A 17 -4.56 -9.59 17.79
N ASP A 18 -5.69 -9.80 17.11
CA ASP A 18 -5.77 -10.37 15.75
C ASP A 18 -5.72 -9.31 14.64
N GLY A 19 -5.54 -8.03 14.99
CA GLY A 19 -5.46 -6.91 14.05
C GLY A 19 -6.80 -6.32 13.64
N ARG A 20 -7.93 -6.79 14.18
CA ARG A 20 -9.26 -6.21 13.87
C ARG A 20 -9.53 -4.96 14.69
N ILE A 21 -10.11 -3.96 14.05
CA ILE A 21 -10.60 -2.75 14.71
C ILE A 21 -11.86 -3.11 15.52
N THR A 22 -11.87 -2.75 16.81
CA THR A 22 -12.99 -3.01 17.74
C THR A 22 -13.73 -1.75 18.16
N HIS A 23 -13.09 -0.59 18.09
CA HIS A 23 -13.70 0.71 18.36
C HIS A 23 -13.09 1.79 17.46
N VAL A 24 -13.93 2.72 16.98
CA VAL A 24 -13.54 3.98 16.36
C VAL A 24 -14.55 5.04 16.82
N GLY A 25 -14.08 6.09 17.46
CA GLY A 25 -14.96 7.14 17.97
C GLY A 25 -14.22 8.16 18.86
N PRO A 26 -14.95 9.11 19.46
CA PRO A 26 -14.39 10.03 20.44
C PRO A 26 -13.71 9.24 21.57
N ALA A 27 -12.53 9.68 22.02
CA ALA A 27 -11.80 8.95 23.06
C ALA A 27 -12.57 8.84 24.39
N ALA A 28 -13.52 9.73 24.65
CA ALA A 28 -14.40 9.68 25.82
C ALA A 28 -15.39 8.50 25.79
N ASP A 29 -15.70 7.99 24.60
CA ASP A 29 -16.65 6.89 24.39
C ASP A 29 -15.94 5.52 24.25
N ALA A 30 -14.61 5.51 24.38
CA ALA A 30 -13.81 4.29 24.25
C ALA A 30 -14.08 3.31 25.40
N PRO A 31 -14.23 2.00 25.12
CA PRO A 31 -14.33 0.99 26.16
C PRO A 31 -13.11 0.98 27.10
N PRO A 32 -13.26 0.49 28.34
CA PRO A 32 -12.13 0.29 29.22
C PRO A 32 -11.16 -0.72 28.60
N LEU A 33 -9.88 -0.37 28.60
CA LEU A 33 -8.82 -1.23 28.10
C LEU A 33 -8.41 -2.27 29.15
N PRO A 34 -7.96 -3.46 28.74
CA PRO A 34 -7.23 -4.38 29.60
C PRO A 34 -6.01 -3.72 30.26
N ASP A 35 -5.62 -4.18 31.45
CA ASP A 35 -4.48 -3.64 32.19
C ASP A 35 -3.14 -3.75 31.43
N ASP A 36 -3.02 -4.73 30.55
CA ASP A 36 -1.83 -5.00 29.73
C ASP A 36 -1.90 -4.38 28.32
N ALA A 37 -2.94 -3.60 28.01
CA ALA A 37 -3.10 -2.98 26.71
C ALA A 37 -2.02 -1.92 26.43
N SER A 38 -1.39 -2.02 25.25
CA SER A 38 -0.44 -1.00 24.81
C SER A 38 -1.17 0.22 24.23
N VAL A 39 -0.92 1.40 24.78
CA VAL A 39 -1.49 2.66 24.28
C VAL A 39 -0.43 3.48 23.58
N ARG A 40 -0.67 3.84 22.32
CA ARG A 40 0.17 4.76 21.55
C ARG A 40 -0.58 6.05 21.25
N ARG A 41 0.02 7.19 21.57
CA ARG A 41 -0.49 8.51 21.19
C ARG A 41 0.17 8.93 19.88
N LEU A 42 -0.66 9.14 18.86
CA LEU A 42 -0.24 9.54 17.53
C LEU A 42 -0.55 11.03 17.33
N ALA A 43 0.29 11.71 16.56
CA ALA A 43 0.02 13.05 16.07
C ALA A 43 -0.44 12.97 14.60
N GLY A 44 -1.23 13.95 14.16
CA GLY A 44 -1.73 14.03 12.79
C GLY A 44 -3.03 13.25 12.56
N LEU A 45 -3.29 12.93 11.29
CA LEU A 45 -4.48 12.23 10.85
C LEU A 45 -4.22 10.71 10.80
N VAL A 46 -5.13 9.94 11.40
CA VAL A 46 -5.21 8.49 11.17
C VAL A 46 -6.32 8.25 10.15
N MET A 47 -5.99 7.53 9.09
CA MET A 47 -6.92 7.15 8.03
C MET A 47 -6.68 5.70 7.61
N PRO A 48 -7.64 5.04 6.93
CA PRO A 48 -7.38 3.76 6.29
C PRO A 48 -6.17 3.85 5.35
N GLY A 49 -5.38 2.78 5.31
CA GLY A 49 -4.30 2.68 4.33
C GLY A 49 -4.85 2.74 2.91
N LEU A 50 -4.07 3.34 2.01
CA LEU A 50 -4.45 3.48 0.61
C LEU A 50 -4.46 2.10 -0.08
N VAL A 51 -5.38 1.93 -1.03
CA VAL A 51 -5.50 0.72 -1.85
C VAL A 51 -5.09 1.07 -3.27
N ASN A 52 -3.96 0.53 -3.73
CA ASN A 52 -3.55 0.62 -5.13
C ASN A 52 -4.24 -0.50 -5.92
N THR A 53 -5.28 -0.16 -6.68
CA THR A 53 -6.14 -1.15 -7.33
C THR A 53 -5.53 -1.78 -8.58
N HIS A 54 -4.36 -1.34 -9.03
CA HIS A 54 -3.66 -1.93 -10.19
C HIS A 54 -2.19 -1.50 -10.21
N ALA A 55 -1.27 -2.46 -10.22
CA ALA A 55 0.15 -2.20 -10.25
C ALA A 55 0.94 -3.23 -11.08
N HIS A 56 2.11 -2.80 -11.55
CA HIS A 56 3.16 -3.64 -12.12
C HIS A 56 4.45 -3.39 -11.34
N THR A 57 4.44 -3.71 -10.04
CA THR A 57 5.47 -3.21 -9.11
C THR A 57 6.92 -3.53 -9.48
N PRO A 58 7.26 -4.70 -10.06
CA PRO A 58 8.63 -4.97 -10.51
C PRO A 58 9.16 -4.00 -11.57
N MET A 59 8.28 -3.36 -12.35
CA MET A 59 8.67 -2.36 -13.36
C MET A 59 9.30 -1.10 -12.75
N THR A 60 9.28 -0.96 -11.41
CA THR A 60 10.04 0.09 -10.72
C THR A 60 11.53 0.10 -11.08
N LEU A 61 12.12 -1.06 -11.40
CA LEU A 61 13.52 -1.17 -11.83
C LEU A 61 13.79 -0.55 -13.21
N VAL A 62 12.75 -0.39 -14.04
CA VAL A 62 12.86 0.17 -15.40
C VAL A 62 12.16 1.53 -15.52
N ARG A 63 11.92 2.20 -14.38
CA ARG A 63 11.28 3.52 -14.33
C ARG A 63 11.95 4.52 -15.27
N GLY A 64 11.14 5.26 -16.03
CA GLY A 64 11.59 6.26 -17.00
C GLY A 64 12.02 5.69 -18.36
N ALA A 65 12.03 4.36 -18.53
CA ALA A 65 12.35 3.76 -19.82
C ALA A 65 11.20 3.98 -20.83
N GLY A 66 11.55 4.54 -21.99
CA GLY A 66 10.59 4.80 -23.07
C GLY A 66 9.70 6.02 -22.85
N ASP A 67 10.05 6.91 -21.91
CA ASP A 67 9.33 8.16 -21.68
C ASP A 67 9.10 8.93 -23.00
N GLY A 68 7.88 9.40 -23.18
CA GLY A 68 7.46 10.15 -24.37
C GLY A 68 7.05 9.30 -25.58
N LEU A 69 7.18 7.97 -25.54
CA LEU A 69 6.66 7.09 -26.59
C LEU A 69 5.14 6.91 -26.48
N PRO A 70 4.41 6.80 -27.62
CA PRO A 70 3.00 6.37 -27.58
C PRO A 70 2.89 4.92 -27.10
N LEU A 71 1.77 4.56 -26.46
CA LEU A 71 1.58 3.29 -25.75
C LEU A 71 2.14 2.06 -26.48
N LEU A 72 1.77 1.83 -27.74
CA LEU A 72 2.23 0.63 -28.47
C LEU A 72 3.74 0.64 -28.71
N ARG A 73 4.33 1.80 -28.99
CA ARG A 73 5.78 1.95 -29.12
C ARG A 73 6.47 1.75 -27.77
N TRP A 74 5.92 2.32 -26.71
CA TRP A 74 6.41 2.12 -25.34
C TRP A 74 6.43 0.63 -24.96
N LEU A 75 5.33 -0.08 -25.21
CA LEU A 75 5.22 -1.52 -24.96
C LEU A 75 6.28 -2.31 -25.77
N HIS A 76 6.26 -2.17 -27.10
CA HIS A 76 7.07 -3.02 -27.97
C HIS A 76 8.56 -2.65 -27.99
N GLU A 77 8.91 -1.39 -27.81
CA GLU A 77 10.30 -0.91 -27.95
C GLU A 77 10.99 -0.70 -26.61
N ALA A 78 10.23 -0.39 -25.56
CA ALA A 78 10.81 -0.13 -24.24
C ALA A 78 10.54 -1.26 -23.24
N MET A 79 9.28 -1.65 -23.04
CA MET A 79 8.91 -2.56 -21.93
C MET A 79 9.17 -4.02 -22.25
N PHE A 80 8.54 -4.59 -23.28
CA PHE A 80 8.67 -6.03 -23.56
C PHE A 80 10.12 -6.49 -23.73
N PRO A 81 11.02 -5.74 -24.41
CA PRO A 81 12.42 -6.15 -24.49
C PRO A 81 13.14 -6.14 -23.12
N ARG A 82 12.74 -5.27 -22.19
CA ARG A 82 13.33 -5.19 -20.85
C ARG A 82 12.77 -6.28 -19.94
N GLU A 83 11.45 -6.42 -19.90
CA GLU A 83 10.79 -7.48 -19.12
C GLU A 83 11.26 -8.87 -19.55
N ALA A 84 11.47 -9.11 -20.85
CA ALA A 84 12.02 -10.38 -21.37
C ALA A 84 13.45 -10.69 -20.90
N ARG A 85 14.16 -9.72 -20.29
CA ARG A 85 15.50 -9.91 -19.71
C ARG A 85 15.47 -9.95 -18.18
N MET A 86 14.34 -9.68 -17.56
CA MET A 86 14.21 -9.74 -16.10
C MET A 86 14.21 -11.19 -15.65
N THR A 87 14.94 -11.42 -14.57
CA THR A 87 15.02 -12.68 -13.85
C THR A 87 14.11 -12.65 -12.63
N ASP A 88 13.89 -13.81 -12.01
CA ASP A 88 13.14 -13.97 -10.77
C ASP A 88 13.71 -13.09 -9.64
N ASP A 89 15.03 -12.96 -9.58
CA ASP A 89 15.71 -12.08 -8.64
C ASP A 89 15.39 -10.60 -8.91
N ASP A 90 15.36 -10.18 -10.19
CA ASP A 90 14.96 -8.81 -10.54
C ASP A 90 13.51 -8.55 -10.14
N ILE A 91 12.62 -9.53 -10.31
CA ILE A 91 11.21 -9.42 -9.91
C ILE A 91 11.10 -9.29 -8.38
N ALA A 92 11.83 -10.11 -7.63
CA ALA A 92 11.83 -10.06 -6.17
C ALA A 92 12.36 -8.71 -5.65
N TRP A 93 13.47 -8.22 -6.21
CA TRP A 93 14.04 -6.92 -5.81
C TRP A 93 13.17 -5.74 -6.24
N GLY A 94 12.61 -5.76 -7.44
CA GLY A 94 11.67 -4.74 -7.92
C GLY A 94 10.40 -4.69 -7.07
N THR A 95 9.85 -5.86 -6.72
CA THR A 95 8.70 -5.96 -5.79
C THR A 95 9.05 -5.40 -4.42
N THR A 96 10.21 -5.77 -3.87
CA THR A 96 10.66 -5.30 -2.55
C THR A 96 10.85 -3.79 -2.52
N LEU A 97 11.51 -3.24 -3.53
CA LEU A 97 11.71 -1.80 -3.68
C LEU A 97 10.37 -1.08 -3.78
N GLY A 98 9.50 -1.53 -4.69
CA GLY A 98 8.21 -0.90 -4.89
C GLY A 98 7.28 -1.02 -3.68
N ALA A 99 7.28 -2.15 -2.97
CA ALA A 99 6.52 -2.31 -1.72
C ALA A 99 7.01 -1.34 -0.62
N ALA A 100 8.33 -1.11 -0.51
CA ALA A 100 8.87 -0.13 0.42
C ALA A 100 8.44 1.30 0.07
N GLU A 101 8.40 1.65 -1.21
CA GLU A 101 7.91 2.95 -1.67
C GLU A 101 6.39 3.11 -1.45
N LEU A 102 5.60 2.08 -1.77
CA LEU A 102 4.15 2.04 -1.53
C LEU A 102 3.84 2.25 -0.05
N LEU A 103 4.51 1.51 0.84
CA LEU A 103 4.32 1.64 2.29
C LEU A 103 4.73 3.03 2.81
N ARG A 104 5.84 3.59 2.31
CA ARG A 104 6.27 4.97 2.61
C ARG A 104 5.22 6.01 2.19
N ALA A 105 4.47 5.73 1.13
CA ALA A 105 3.39 6.57 0.63
C ALA A 105 2.02 6.28 1.29
N GLY A 106 1.96 5.36 2.26
CA GLY A 106 0.73 5.01 2.98
C GLY A 106 -0.17 4.00 2.25
N VAL A 107 0.31 3.34 1.20
CA VAL A 107 -0.38 2.23 0.54
C VAL A 107 -0.13 0.95 1.34
N THR A 108 -1.22 0.30 1.75
CA THR A 108 -1.17 -0.94 2.54
C THR A 108 -1.69 -2.15 1.77
N THR A 109 -2.31 -1.93 0.61
CA THR A 109 -2.88 -2.99 -0.22
C THR A 109 -2.68 -2.65 -1.69
N THR A 110 -2.27 -3.63 -2.48
CA THR A 110 -2.02 -3.49 -3.92
C THR A 110 -2.59 -4.68 -4.67
N CYS A 111 -3.13 -4.44 -5.87
CA CYS A 111 -3.53 -5.48 -6.81
C CYS A 111 -2.46 -5.55 -7.92
N GLU A 112 -1.61 -6.55 -7.82
CA GLU A 112 -0.47 -6.72 -8.72
C GLU A 112 -0.86 -7.50 -9.98
N MET A 113 -0.30 -7.07 -11.10
CA MET A 113 -0.27 -7.82 -12.34
C MET A 113 1.19 -7.92 -12.77
N TYR A 114 1.79 -9.10 -12.60
CA TYR A 114 3.11 -9.38 -13.13
C TYR A 114 3.23 -10.85 -13.51
N ALA A 115 4.11 -11.14 -14.48
CA ALA A 115 4.37 -12.50 -14.92
C ALA A 115 5.17 -13.25 -13.84
N TRP A 116 4.45 -13.81 -12.85
CA TRP A 116 5.00 -14.67 -11.81
C TRP A 116 3.88 -15.49 -11.16
N GLU A 117 3.72 -16.75 -11.58
CA GLU A 117 2.64 -17.64 -11.08
C GLU A 117 3.05 -18.49 -9.86
N GLN A 118 4.30 -18.43 -9.41
CA GLN A 118 4.78 -19.20 -8.25
C GLN A 118 4.94 -18.30 -7.02
N ALA A 119 3.81 -17.94 -6.42
CA ALA A 119 3.71 -17.46 -5.05
C ALA A 119 2.55 -18.18 -4.36
#